data_AF-A0A9Q3HYD6-F1
#
_entry.id   AF-A0A9Q3HYD6-F1
#
_cell.length_a   1.000
_cell.length_b   1.000
_cell.length_c   1.000
_cell.angle_alpha   90.00
_cell.angle_beta   90.00
_cell.angle_gamma   90.00
#
_symmetry.space_group_name_H-M   'P 1'
#
loop_
_entity.id
_entity.type
_entity.pdbx_description
1 polymer ?
#
loop_
_entity_poly.entity_id
_entity_poly.type
_entity_poly.pdbx_seq_one_letter_code
_entity_poly.pdbx_strand_id
1 'polypeptide(L)'
;MDKSCHILCKLLINNCKDPLLSSKLDEIWKKAYDEGKFHLLDGIIYHRTKHTILMALTDRTLIKTILHECHDSVAAGNLSEDRTLKRVKSCSWWPNWKKDVSEYFQTCDRFWKANRATGKKFGMMIQIQEPKSPWEIVHMDWVTALPPGGDRIYEACLVLVDRYSKTPMFLPCHKDDTAMDTSIMIWNKVISHTGLFQNIISDRDPKITSTLWTNLHNLFGTNCHSQQLTTPKLMV
;
A
#
# COMPACT_ATOMS: atom_id res chain seq x y z
N MET A 1 6.40 22.19 -35.69
CA MET A 1 6.76 20.83 -36.16
C MET A 1 8.23 20.58 -35.89
N ASP A 2 8.52 19.52 -35.14
CA ASP A 2 9.89 19.10 -34.86
C ASP A 2 10.62 18.73 -36.16
N LYS A 3 11.91 19.09 -36.26
CA LYS A 3 12.71 18.95 -37.49
C LYS A 3 12.77 17.48 -37.93
N SER A 4 12.85 16.56 -36.98
CA SER A 4 12.93 15.12 -37.20
C SER A 4 11.68 14.55 -37.92
N CYS A 5 10.48 15.08 -37.65
CA CYS A 5 9.24 14.65 -38.32
C CYS A 5 9.24 14.96 -39.82
N HIS A 6 9.59 16.21 -40.15
CA HIS A 6 9.61 16.68 -41.53
C HIS A 6 10.66 15.94 -42.35
N ILE A 7 11.81 15.66 -41.74
CA ILE A 7 12.88 14.85 -42.35
C ILE A 7 12.38 13.42 -42.58
N LEU A 8 11.72 12.81 -41.60
CA LEU A 8 11.20 11.44 -41.71
C LEU A 8 10.09 11.34 -42.77
N CYS A 9 9.15 12.28 -42.80
CA CYS A 9 8.12 12.35 -43.85
C CYS A 9 8.76 12.44 -45.25
N LYS A 10 9.76 13.31 -45.44
CA LYS A 10 10.47 13.43 -46.73
C LYS A 10 11.18 12.15 -47.14
N LEU A 11 11.83 11.48 -46.18
CA LEU A 11 12.50 10.20 -46.40
C LEU A 11 11.49 9.11 -46.82
N LEU A 12 10.34 9.04 -46.15
CA LEU A 12 9.29 8.05 -46.41
C LEU A 12 8.50 8.33 -47.70
N ILE A 13 8.18 9.59 -48.02
CA ILE A 13 7.46 9.97 -49.25
C ILE A 13 8.28 9.63 -50.49
N ASN A 14 9.57 9.97 -50.48
CA ASN A 14 10.42 9.80 -51.65
C ASN A 14 10.97 8.38 -51.78
N ASN A 15 10.67 7.49 -50.83
CA ASN A 15 11.30 6.17 -50.69
C ASN A 15 12.85 6.25 -50.74
N CYS A 16 13.39 7.42 -50.38
CA CYS A 16 14.78 7.78 -50.62
C CYS A 16 15.62 7.32 -49.43
N LYS A 17 16.59 6.44 -49.70
CA LYS A 17 17.71 6.17 -48.79
C LYS A 17 18.76 7.29 -48.86
N ASP A 18 18.33 8.55 -48.82
CA ASP A 18 19.24 9.70 -48.91
C ASP A 18 20.11 9.76 -47.62
N PRO A 19 21.42 9.47 -47.71
CA PRO A 19 22.29 9.43 -46.55
C PRO A 19 22.47 10.80 -45.87
N LEU A 20 22.31 11.89 -46.64
CA LEU A 20 22.44 13.27 -46.15
C LEU A 20 21.24 13.72 -45.33
N LEU A 21 20.03 13.23 -45.63
CA LEU A 21 18.85 13.49 -44.80
C LEU A 21 18.81 12.58 -43.57
N SER A 22 19.14 11.30 -43.71
CA SER A 22 19.15 10.34 -42.59
C SER A 22 20.16 10.73 -41.50
N SER A 23 21.30 11.34 -41.86
CA SER A 23 22.28 11.82 -40.88
C SER A 23 21.80 12.99 -40.00
N LYS A 24 20.70 13.67 -40.37
CA LYS A 24 20.11 14.76 -39.60
C LYS A 24 19.04 14.30 -38.60
N LEU A 25 18.68 13.02 -38.61
CA LEU A 25 17.77 12.45 -37.62
C LEU A 25 18.51 12.23 -36.30
N ASP A 26 17.81 12.46 -35.19
CA ASP A 26 18.34 12.04 -33.89
C ASP A 26 18.55 10.53 -33.86
N GLU A 27 19.52 10.08 -33.08
CA GLU A 27 20.01 8.70 -33.07
C GLU A 27 18.88 7.66 -32.88
N ILE A 28 17.90 7.96 -32.02
CA ILE A 28 16.75 7.08 -31.74
C ILE A 28 15.83 6.96 -32.97
N TRP A 29 15.56 8.09 -33.65
CA TRP A 29 14.75 8.10 -34.87
C TRP A 29 15.47 7.39 -36.01
N LYS A 30 16.76 7.67 -36.18
CA LYS A 30 17.58 7.06 -37.23
C LYS A 30 17.65 5.54 -37.08
N LYS A 31 17.92 5.04 -35.88
CA LYS A 31 17.98 3.60 -35.61
C LYS A 31 16.66 2.89 -35.97
N ALA A 32 15.54 3.44 -35.55
CA ALA A 32 14.23 2.86 -35.85
C ALA A 32 13.89 2.96 -37.36
N TYR A 33 14.35 4.02 -38.03
CA TYR A 33 14.22 4.18 -39.49
C TYR A 33 15.05 3.16 -40.26
N ASP A 34 16.32 2.97 -39.90
CA ASP A 34 17.22 2.01 -40.54
C ASP A 34 16.74 0.56 -40.36
N GLU A 35 16.07 0.27 -39.24
CA GLU A 35 15.39 -0.99 -38.96
C GLU A 35 14.04 -1.16 -39.73
N GLY A 36 13.64 -0.18 -40.53
CA GLY A 36 12.42 -0.22 -41.34
C GLY A 36 11.12 -0.16 -40.52
N LYS A 37 11.16 0.46 -39.33
CA LYS A 37 10.02 0.47 -38.41
C LYS A 37 9.02 1.59 -38.66
N PHE A 38 9.25 2.49 -39.60
CA PHE A 38 8.33 3.59 -39.86
C PHE A 38 7.53 3.41 -41.15
N HIS A 39 6.26 3.79 -41.08
CA HIS A 39 5.35 3.82 -42.22
C HIS A 39 4.64 5.16 -42.27
N LEU A 40 4.46 5.73 -43.46
CA LEU A 40 3.68 6.93 -43.67
C LEU A 40 2.34 6.56 -44.30
N LEU A 41 1.25 6.91 -43.64
CA LEU A 41 -0.12 6.67 -44.12
C LEU A 41 -0.93 7.95 -43.90
N ASP A 42 -1.55 8.47 -44.95
CA ASP A 42 -2.38 9.69 -44.92
C ASP A 42 -1.70 10.90 -44.26
N GLY A 43 -0.38 11.03 -44.45
CA GLY A 43 0.42 12.10 -43.86
C GLY A 43 0.77 11.91 -42.38
N ILE A 44 0.40 10.78 -41.79
CA ILE A 44 0.70 10.40 -40.40
C ILE A 44 1.80 9.34 -40.37
N ILE A 45 2.80 9.55 -39.52
CA ILE A 45 3.88 8.58 -39.32
C ILE A 45 3.43 7.56 -38.28
N TYR A 46 3.59 6.28 -38.61
CA TYR A 46 3.37 5.16 -37.72
C TYR A 46 4.69 4.43 -37.44
N HIS A 47 4.88 4.01 -36.19
CA HIS A 47 6.00 3.21 -35.73
C HIS A 47 5.55 1.78 -35.43
N ARG A 48 6.16 0.83 -36.14
CA ARG A 48 5.94 -0.61 -35.99
C ARG A 48 6.78 -1.15 -34.84
N THR A 49 6.11 -1.76 -33.88
CA THR A 49 6.71 -2.61 -32.85
C THR A 49 6.52 -4.09 -33.21
N LYS A 50 7.00 -5.02 -32.37
CA LYS A 50 6.86 -6.47 -32.61
C LYS A 50 5.40 -6.92 -32.82
N HIS A 51 4.43 -6.26 -32.16
CA HIS A 51 3.04 -6.72 -32.13
C HIS A 51 2.01 -5.64 -32.46
N THR A 52 2.41 -4.37 -32.55
CA THR A 52 1.50 -3.25 -32.78
C THR A 52 2.11 -2.19 -33.68
N ILE A 53 1.24 -1.42 -34.33
CA ILE A 53 1.60 -0.22 -35.09
C ILE A 53 1.03 0.97 -34.31
N LEU A 54 1.90 1.89 -33.91
CA LEU A 54 1.57 3.03 -33.05
C LEU A 54 1.78 4.33 -33.78
N MET A 55 1.01 5.36 -33.47
CA MET A 55 1.26 6.69 -34.03
C MET A 55 2.58 7.27 -33.50
N ALA A 56 3.48 7.67 -34.39
CA ALA A 56 4.76 8.26 -34.02
C ALA A 56 4.59 9.77 -33.80
N LEU A 57 4.75 10.22 -32.55
CA LEU A 57 4.59 11.61 -32.18
C LEU A 57 5.94 12.33 -32.18
N THR A 58 5.93 13.54 -32.70
CA THR A 58 7.10 14.41 -32.81
C THR A 58 6.82 15.79 -32.23
N ASP A 59 5.56 16.22 -32.22
CA ASP A 59 5.16 17.47 -31.59
C ASP A 59 5.04 17.32 -30.07
N ARG A 60 5.83 18.13 -29.34
CA ARG A 60 5.78 18.20 -27.88
C ARG A 60 4.42 18.64 -27.34
N THR A 61 3.65 19.41 -28.11
CA THR A 61 2.29 19.79 -27.73
C THR A 61 1.35 18.57 -27.74
N LEU A 62 1.40 17.76 -28.80
CA LEU A 62 0.63 16.52 -28.90
C LEU A 62 1.03 15.49 -27.83
N ILE A 63 2.33 15.41 -27.50
CA ILE A 63 2.81 14.54 -26.41
C ILE A 63 2.13 14.95 -25.09
N LYS A 64 2.09 16.24 -24.76
CA LYS A 64 1.39 16.72 -23.56
C LYS A 64 -0.09 16.38 -23.58
N THR A 65 -0.77 16.54 -24.72
CA THR A 65 -2.18 16.19 -24.86
C THR A 65 -2.41 14.70 -24.60
N ILE A 66 -1.57 13.83 -25.16
CA ILE A 66 -1.68 12.39 -24.92
C ILE A 66 -1.43 12.01 -23.47
N LEU A 67 -0.45 12.64 -22.82
CA LEU A 67 -0.16 12.40 -21.40
C LEU A 67 -1.36 12.81 -20.53
N HIS A 68 -1.95 13.98 -20.80
CA HIS A 68 -3.19 14.43 -20.16
C HIS A 68 -4.33 13.43 -20.38
N GLU A 69 -4.57 12.99 -21.62
CA GLU A 69 -5.63 12.03 -21.92
C GLU A 69 -5.41 10.66 -21.26
N CYS A 70 -4.15 10.25 -21.12
CA CYS A 70 -3.81 8.96 -20.53
C CYS A 70 -3.80 8.96 -18.99
N HIS A 71 -3.65 10.13 -18.34
CA HIS A 71 -3.51 10.23 -16.89
C HIS A 71 -4.61 11.07 -16.23
N ASP A 72 -4.79 12.31 -16.68
CA ASP A 72 -5.63 13.31 -16.00
C ASP A 72 -7.08 13.28 -16.43
N SER A 73 -7.37 12.76 -17.64
CA SER A 73 -8.74 12.70 -18.14
C SER A 73 -9.66 11.97 -17.17
N VAL A 74 -10.93 12.38 -17.15
CA VAL A 74 -11.95 11.75 -16.30
C VAL A 74 -12.05 10.24 -16.60
N ALA A 75 -11.88 9.86 -17.86
CA ALA A 75 -11.86 8.45 -18.29
C ALA A 75 -10.53 7.72 -17.99
N ALA A 76 -9.45 8.44 -17.68
CA ALA A 76 -8.18 7.87 -17.26
C ALA A 76 -8.14 7.51 -15.78
N GLY A 77 -8.87 8.26 -14.94
CA GLY A 77 -9.03 7.95 -13.52
C GLY A 77 -7.80 8.22 -12.65
N ASN A 78 -6.81 9.00 -13.12
CA ASN A 78 -5.60 9.36 -12.36
C ASN A 78 -4.92 8.11 -11.75
N LEU A 79 -4.73 7.09 -12.58
CA LEU A 79 -4.19 5.81 -12.15
C LEU A 79 -2.67 5.85 -11.95
N SER A 80 -2.12 4.79 -11.36
CA SER A 80 -0.68 4.64 -11.10
C SER A 80 0.18 4.75 -12.37
N GLU A 81 1.45 5.10 -12.19
CA GLU A 81 2.44 5.22 -13.26
C GLU A 81 2.45 4.02 -14.21
N ASP A 82 2.42 2.80 -13.67
CA ASP A 82 2.38 1.56 -14.46
C ASP A 82 1.17 1.48 -15.40
N ARG A 83 0.01 1.97 -14.96
CA ARG A 83 -1.20 2.00 -15.78
C ARG A 83 -1.11 3.08 -16.84
N THR A 84 -0.59 4.25 -16.50
CA THR A 84 -0.33 5.34 -17.45
C THR A 84 0.64 4.89 -18.54
N LEU A 85 1.74 4.21 -18.19
CA LEU A 85 2.71 3.63 -19.12
C LEU A 85 2.06 2.64 -20.09
N LYS A 86 1.19 1.75 -19.59
CA LYS A 86 0.47 0.78 -20.42
C LYS A 86 -0.46 1.47 -21.42
N ARG A 87 -1.15 2.53 -21.00
CA ARG A 87 -2.08 3.28 -21.84
C ARG A 87 -1.36 4.03 -22.95
N VAL A 88 -0.28 4.75 -22.61
CA VAL A 88 0.57 5.43 -23.60
C VAL A 88 1.16 4.44 -24.61
N LYS A 89 1.66 3.29 -24.14
CA LYS A 89 2.20 2.23 -25.01
C LYS A 89 1.17 1.69 -26.02
N SER A 90 -0.13 1.82 -25.73
CA SER A 90 -1.20 1.32 -26.61
C SER A 90 -1.62 2.33 -27.69
N CYS A 91 -1.34 3.63 -27.52
CA CYS A 91 -1.82 4.66 -28.44
C CYS A 91 -0.72 5.27 -29.30
N SER A 92 0.48 5.50 -28.74
CA SER A 92 1.50 6.30 -29.43
C SER A 92 2.92 5.96 -29.01
N TRP A 93 3.86 6.42 -29.82
CA TRP A 93 5.28 6.19 -29.63
C TRP A 93 6.07 7.47 -29.93
N TRP A 94 7.08 7.75 -29.12
CA TRP A 94 8.09 8.78 -29.38
C TRP A 94 9.39 8.44 -28.64
N PRO A 95 10.53 9.06 -28.97
CA PRO A 95 11.77 8.86 -28.24
C PRO A 95 11.61 9.23 -26.77
N ASN A 96 12.13 8.39 -25.88
CA ASN A 96 12.09 8.60 -24.43
C ASN A 96 10.68 8.72 -23.82
N TRP A 97 9.64 8.20 -24.48
CA TRP A 97 8.26 8.28 -23.98
C TRP A 97 8.07 7.80 -22.55
N LYS A 98 8.80 6.76 -22.12
CA LYS A 98 8.75 6.28 -20.72
C LYS A 98 9.26 7.32 -19.72
N LYS A 99 10.34 8.03 -20.07
CA LYS A 99 10.91 9.08 -19.23
C LYS A 99 9.93 10.24 -19.12
N ASP A 100 9.36 10.67 -20.25
CA ASP A 100 8.37 11.75 -20.29
C ASP A 100 7.11 11.39 -19.47
N VAL A 101 6.65 10.13 -19.51
CA VAL A 101 5.54 9.66 -18.65
C VAL A 101 5.92 9.74 -17.17
N SER A 102 7.13 9.31 -16.79
CA SER A 102 7.58 9.35 -15.40
C SER A 102 7.71 10.78 -14.87
N GLU A 103 8.28 11.67 -15.68
CA GLU A 103 8.39 13.11 -15.36
C GLU A 103 7.00 13.76 -15.23
N TYR A 104 6.07 13.43 -16.13
CA TYR A 104 4.68 13.91 -16.06
C TYR A 104 3.93 13.38 -14.84
N PHE A 105 4.12 12.11 -14.50
CA PHE A 105 3.50 11.51 -13.32
C PHE A 105 3.97 12.17 -12.02
N GLN A 106 5.24 12.56 -11.95
CA GLN A 106 5.79 13.28 -10.79
C GLN A 106 5.16 14.67 -10.58
N THR A 107 4.63 15.31 -11.63
CA THR A 107 3.95 16.61 -11.49
C THR A 107 2.49 16.49 -11.05
N CYS A 108 1.91 15.27 -11.00
CA CYS A 108 0.52 15.07 -10.64
C CYS A 108 0.25 15.18 -9.13
N ASP A 109 -0.04 16.39 -8.67
CA ASP A 109 -0.39 16.67 -7.28
C ASP A 109 -1.64 15.89 -6.80
N ARG A 110 -2.62 15.67 -7.68
CA ARG A 110 -3.86 14.95 -7.35
C ARG A 110 -3.57 13.51 -6.93
N PHE A 111 -2.70 12.81 -7.66
CA PHE A 111 -2.30 11.44 -7.34
C PHE A 111 -1.53 11.39 -6.02
N TRP A 112 -0.55 12.27 -5.84
CA TRP A 112 0.29 12.30 -4.63
C TRP A 112 -0.48 12.69 -3.37
N LYS A 113 -1.47 13.58 -3.48
CA LYS A 113 -2.37 13.91 -2.37
C LYS A 113 -3.27 12.73 -1.98
N ALA A 114 -3.82 12.02 -2.96
CA ALA A 114 -4.69 10.88 -2.71
C ALA A 114 -3.92 9.64 -2.17
N ASN A 115 -2.72 9.40 -2.69
CA ASN A 115 -1.90 8.23 -2.36
C ASN A 115 -0.70 8.57 -1.47
N ARG A 116 -0.79 9.65 -0.70
CA ARG A 116 0.27 10.02 0.24
C ARG A 116 0.47 8.85 1.18
N ALA A 117 1.70 8.33 1.24
CA ALA A 117 2.07 7.29 2.19
C ALA A 117 1.70 7.77 3.59
N THR A 118 0.62 7.20 4.14
CA THR A 118 0.10 7.58 5.45
C THR A 118 0.71 6.59 6.43
N GLY A 119 1.80 6.99 7.09
CA GLY A 119 2.48 6.16 8.09
C GLY A 119 3.96 6.46 8.21
N LYS A 120 4.53 6.16 9.39
CA LYS A 120 5.99 6.04 9.53
C LYS A 120 6.46 4.87 8.67
N LYS A 121 7.71 4.89 8.18
CA LYS A 121 8.33 3.73 7.53
C LYS A 121 8.02 2.49 8.38
N PHE A 122 7.44 1.45 7.77
CA PHE A 122 7.19 0.20 8.48
C PHE A 122 8.50 -0.23 9.14
N GLY A 123 8.48 -0.29 10.48
CA GLY A 123 9.61 -0.81 11.23
C GLY A 123 9.81 -2.28 10.90
N MET A 124 10.98 -2.82 11.22
CA MET A 124 11.17 -4.28 11.20
C MET A 124 10.11 -4.92 12.11
N MET A 125 9.38 -5.91 11.59
CA MET A 125 8.45 -6.71 12.39
C MET A 125 9.20 -7.25 13.59
N ILE A 126 8.76 -6.89 14.79
CA ILE A 126 9.38 -7.39 16.01
C ILE A 126 8.87 -8.81 16.23
N GLN A 127 9.75 -9.79 16.17
CA GLN A 127 9.37 -11.17 16.48
C GLN A 127 9.07 -11.30 17.98
N ILE A 128 7.87 -11.76 18.30
CA ILE A 128 7.47 -12.09 19.67
C ILE A 128 8.12 -13.43 20.05
N GLN A 129 8.89 -13.43 21.14
CA GLN A 129 9.55 -14.63 21.69
C GLN A 129 8.55 -15.74 21.96
N GLU A 130 8.85 -16.96 21.53
CA GLU A 130 7.98 -18.13 21.75
C GLU A 130 7.85 -18.46 23.24
N PRO A 131 6.62 -18.70 23.74
CA PRO A 131 6.42 -19.08 25.14
C PRO A 131 7.02 -20.46 25.41
N LYS A 132 7.54 -20.67 26.62
CA LYS A 132 8.12 -21.95 27.07
C LYS A 132 7.12 -22.79 27.86
N SER A 133 6.11 -22.15 28.43
CA SER A 133 5.08 -22.79 29.25
C SER A 133 3.67 -22.29 28.87
N PRO A 134 2.62 -23.10 29.10
CA PRO A 134 1.23 -22.65 28.98
C PRO A 134 0.98 -21.39 29.80
N TRP A 135 0.20 -20.46 29.24
CA TRP A 135 -0.22 -19.20 29.88
C TRP A 135 0.91 -18.21 30.18
N GLU A 136 2.13 -18.43 29.70
CA GLU A 136 3.23 -17.48 29.87
C GLU A 136 2.99 -16.19 29.06
N ILE A 137 2.54 -16.35 27.81
CA ILE A 137 2.23 -15.26 26.89
C ILE A 137 0.79 -15.40 26.42
N VAL A 138 -0.03 -14.38 26.67
CA VAL A 138 -1.46 -14.40 26.32
C VAL A 138 -1.79 -13.28 25.34
N HIS A 139 -2.59 -13.61 24.33
CA HIS A 139 -3.20 -12.63 23.45
C HIS A 139 -4.54 -12.19 24.03
N MET A 140 -4.77 -10.88 24.11
CA MET A 140 -5.98 -10.30 24.68
C MET A 140 -6.68 -9.41 23.65
N ASP A 141 -7.97 -9.64 23.43
CA ASP A 141 -8.77 -8.90 22.44
C ASP A 141 -10.23 -8.72 22.91
N TRP A 142 -10.85 -7.60 22.52
CA TRP A 142 -12.24 -7.28 22.84
C TRP A 142 -13.13 -7.46 21.62
N VAL A 143 -14.05 -8.41 21.70
CA VAL A 143 -15.14 -8.50 20.72
C VAL A 143 -16.32 -7.69 21.25
N THR A 144 -16.52 -6.51 20.68
CA THR A 144 -17.64 -5.62 21.04
C THR A 144 -18.77 -5.70 20.01
N ALA A 145 -19.93 -5.12 20.35
CA ALA A 145 -21.12 -5.07 19.49
C ALA A 145 -21.74 -6.44 19.17
N LEU A 146 -21.67 -7.37 20.12
CA LEU A 146 -22.43 -8.61 20.04
C LEU A 146 -23.92 -8.35 20.33
N PRO A 147 -24.84 -9.10 19.71
CA PRO A 147 -26.25 -9.09 20.10
C PRO A 147 -26.38 -9.41 21.60
N PRO A 148 -27.22 -8.67 22.36
CA PRO A 148 -27.41 -8.90 23.78
C PRO A 148 -27.89 -10.33 24.05
N GLY A 149 -27.21 -11.06 24.94
CA GLY A 149 -27.52 -12.48 25.16
C GLY A 149 -27.08 -13.04 26.51
N GLY A 150 -27.67 -14.19 26.87
CA GLY A 150 -27.44 -14.89 28.14
C GLY A 150 -28.18 -14.27 29.33
N ASP A 151 -28.02 -14.90 30.50
CA ASP A 151 -28.80 -14.58 31.71
C ASP A 151 -28.58 -13.15 32.23
N ARG A 152 -27.46 -12.51 31.87
CA ARG A 152 -27.07 -11.16 32.31
C ARG A 152 -26.99 -10.16 31.15
N ILE A 153 -27.50 -10.52 29.97
CA ILE A 153 -27.59 -9.63 28.80
C ILE A 153 -26.22 -9.04 28.46
N TYR A 154 -25.26 -9.91 28.13
CA TYR A 154 -23.92 -9.50 27.74
C TYR A 154 -23.90 -9.03 26.29
N GLU A 155 -23.10 -8.00 26.00
CA GLU A 155 -23.00 -7.36 24.68
C GLU A 155 -21.54 -7.28 24.15
N ALA A 156 -20.61 -7.80 24.94
CA ALA A 156 -19.20 -7.87 24.61
C ALA A 156 -18.61 -9.19 25.14
N CYS A 157 -17.45 -9.54 24.60
CA CYS A 157 -16.65 -10.67 25.09
C CYS A 157 -15.18 -10.29 25.10
N LEU A 158 -14.52 -10.46 26.24
CA LEU A 158 -13.08 -10.41 26.36
C LEU A 158 -12.52 -11.79 26.02
N VAL A 159 -11.63 -11.84 25.05
CA VAL A 159 -11.01 -13.08 24.57
C VAL A 159 -9.56 -13.09 25.03
N LEU A 160 -9.18 -14.16 25.72
CA LEU A 160 -7.81 -14.43 26.13
C LEU A 160 -7.34 -15.73 25.47
N VAL A 161 -6.28 -15.67 24.67
CA VAL A 161 -5.75 -16.86 23.99
C VAL A 161 -4.33 -17.12 24.45
N ASP A 162 -4.09 -18.30 25.03
CA ASP A 162 -2.73 -18.74 25.35
C ASP A 162 -1.93 -18.94 24.06
N ARG A 163 -0.79 -18.26 23.95
CA ARG A 163 0.07 -18.36 22.77
C ARG A 163 0.72 -19.74 22.66
N TYR A 164 0.95 -20.44 23.78
CA TYR A 164 1.60 -21.76 23.81
C TYR A 164 0.64 -22.85 23.33
N SER A 165 -0.46 -23.06 24.07
CA SER A 165 -1.42 -24.12 23.78
C SER A 165 -2.47 -23.77 22.71
N LYS A 166 -2.57 -22.50 22.31
CA LYS A 166 -3.66 -21.96 21.46
C LYS A 166 -5.04 -22.09 22.09
N THR A 167 -5.11 -22.28 23.40
CA THR A 167 -6.39 -22.42 24.13
C THR A 167 -7.03 -21.04 24.34
N PRO A 168 -8.26 -20.82 23.83
CA PRO A 168 -8.99 -19.59 24.09
C PRO A 168 -9.82 -19.68 25.38
N MET A 169 -9.95 -18.55 26.07
CA MET A 169 -10.90 -18.29 27.13
C MET A 169 -11.79 -17.11 26.73
N PHE A 170 -13.10 -17.32 26.81
CA PHE A 170 -14.11 -16.34 26.48
C PHE A 170 -14.78 -15.84 27.75
N LEU A 171 -14.70 -14.54 27.98
CA LEU A 171 -15.24 -13.88 29.17
C LEU A 171 -16.36 -12.93 28.73
N PRO A 172 -17.63 -13.33 28.89
CA PRO A 172 -18.75 -12.46 28.54
C PRO A 172 -18.80 -11.27 29.51
N CYS A 173 -18.99 -10.08 28.95
CA CYS A 173 -18.89 -8.78 29.61
C CYS A 173 -19.82 -7.75 28.97
N HIS A 174 -19.95 -6.60 29.62
CA HIS A 174 -20.74 -5.48 29.12
C HIS A 174 -19.82 -4.48 28.42
N LYS A 175 -20.37 -3.70 27.48
CA LYS A 175 -19.58 -2.70 26.75
C LYS A 175 -19.03 -1.61 27.67
N ASP A 176 -19.77 -1.30 28.73
CA ASP A 176 -19.49 -0.23 29.69
C ASP A 176 -18.77 -0.74 30.95
N ASP A 177 -18.32 -2.00 30.96
CA ASP A 177 -17.55 -2.54 32.09
C ASP A 177 -16.30 -1.69 32.31
N THR A 178 -16.08 -1.31 33.57
CA THR A 178 -14.91 -0.50 33.91
C THR A 178 -13.64 -1.34 33.86
N ALA A 179 -12.50 -0.66 33.84
CA ALA A 179 -11.21 -1.32 33.98
C ALA A 179 -11.15 -2.17 35.28
N MET A 180 -11.79 -1.72 36.37
CA MET A 180 -11.81 -2.48 37.63
C MET A 180 -12.65 -3.76 37.52
N ASP A 181 -13.85 -3.66 36.94
CA ASP A 181 -14.74 -4.82 36.74
C ASP A 181 -14.06 -5.89 35.90
N THR A 182 -13.37 -5.44 34.84
CA THR A 182 -12.57 -6.30 33.97
C THR A 182 -11.41 -6.95 34.73
N SER A 183 -10.66 -6.19 35.55
CA SER A 183 -9.57 -6.75 36.36
C SER A 183 -10.06 -7.83 37.33
N ILE A 184 -11.19 -7.59 38.01
CA ILE A 184 -11.81 -8.55 38.92
C ILE A 184 -12.27 -9.79 38.16
N MET A 185 -12.85 -9.62 36.97
CA MET A 185 -13.28 -10.73 36.12
C MET A 185 -12.10 -11.61 35.69
N ILE A 186 -11.00 -11.00 35.22
CA ILE A 186 -9.78 -11.72 34.86
C ILE A 186 -9.23 -12.45 36.09
N TRP A 187 -9.11 -11.78 37.24
CA TRP A 187 -8.64 -12.39 38.47
C TRP A 187 -9.43 -13.65 38.84
N ASN A 188 -10.76 -13.52 38.91
CA ASN A 188 -11.63 -14.57 39.40
C ASN A 188 -11.79 -15.74 38.42
N LYS A 189 -11.85 -15.47 37.11
CA LYS A 189 -12.19 -16.49 36.11
C LYS A 189 -10.97 -17.09 35.41
N VAL A 190 -9.88 -16.34 35.32
CA VAL A 190 -8.74 -16.70 34.48
C VAL A 190 -7.58 -17.12 35.38
N ILE A 191 -7.10 -16.19 36.20
CA ILE A 191 -5.86 -16.37 36.97
C ILE A 191 -6.00 -17.45 38.03
N SER A 192 -7.19 -17.59 38.62
CA SER A 192 -7.53 -18.69 39.52
C SER A 192 -7.33 -20.08 38.92
N HIS A 193 -7.44 -20.22 37.59
CA HIS A 193 -7.31 -21.50 36.88
C HIS A 193 -5.95 -21.66 36.19
N THR A 194 -5.36 -20.57 35.70
CA THR A 194 -4.16 -20.62 34.85
C THR A 194 -2.87 -20.22 35.56
N GLY A 195 -2.98 -19.47 36.66
CA GLY A 195 -1.85 -18.75 37.23
C GLY A 195 -1.59 -17.41 36.53
N LEU A 196 -0.45 -16.80 36.87
CA LEU A 196 -0.07 -15.47 36.41
C LEU A 196 0.57 -15.49 35.02
N PHE A 197 0.20 -14.51 34.21
CA PHE A 197 0.80 -14.27 32.90
C PHE A 197 2.10 -13.49 33.05
N GLN A 198 3.09 -13.81 32.23
CA GLN A 198 4.33 -13.02 32.16
C GLN A 198 4.20 -11.88 31.16
N ASN A 199 3.53 -12.14 30.03
CA ASN A 199 3.33 -11.17 28.98
C ASN A 199 1.91 -11.23 28.44
N ILE A 200 1.35 -10.06 28.15
CA ILE A 200 0.11 -9.94 27.38
C ILE A 200 0.37 -9.13 26.12
N ILE A 201 -0.20 -9.60 25.03
CA ILE A 201 -0.17 -8.97 23.72
C ILE A 201 -1.60 -8.60 23.37
N SER A 202 -1.85 -7.31 23.28
CA SER A 202 -3.14 -6.78 22.86
C SER A 202 -2.98 -5.81 21.71
N ASP A 203 -4.10 -5.52 21.06
CA ASP A 203 -4.19 -4.38 20.17
C ASP A 203 -4.20 -3.05 20.96
N ARG A 204 -4.39 -1.94 20.25
CA ARG A 204 -4.51 -0.60 20.85
C ARG A 204 -5.96 -0.24 21.19
N ASP A 205 -6.79 -1.20 21.59
CA ASP A 205 -8.14 -0.90 22.05
C ASP A 205 -8.06 0.06 23.25
N PRO A 206 -8.75 1.23 23.20
CA PRO A 206 -8.84 2.15 24.33
C PRO A 206 -9.31 1.52 25.64
N LYS A 207 -9.98 0.36 25.63
CA LYS A 207 -10.38 -0.38 26.83
C LYS A 207 -9.21 -1.04 27.53
N ILE A 208 -8.13 -1.35 26.80
CA ILE A 208 -6.90 -1.95 27.34
C ILE A 208 -5.98 -0.81 27.79
N THR A 209 -6.40 -0.15 28.87
CA THR A 209 -5.73 1.02 29.45
C THR A 209 -4.62 0.63 30.41
N SER A 210 -3.69 1.57 30.67
CA SER A 210 -2.78 1.51 31.81
C SER A 210 -3.52 1.31 33.15
N THR A 211 -4.75 1.81 33.28
CA THR A 211 -5.59 1.66 34.48
C THR A 211 -5.98 0.20 34.73
N LEU A 212 -6.37 -0.55 33.69
CA LEU A 212 -6.63 -1.99 33.79
C LEU A 212 -5.42 -2.73 34.35
N TRP A 213 -4.23 -2.37 33.87
CA TRP A 213 -2.96 -2.94 34.33
C TRP A 213 -2.66 -2.61 35.78
N THR A 214 -2.77 -1.33 36.14
CA THR A 214 -2.58 -0.89 37.53
C THR A 214 -3.51 -1.62 38.49
N ASN A 215 -4.77 -1.81 38.09
CA ASN A 215 -5.75 -2.53 38.90
C ASN A 215 -5.40 -4.02 39.05
N LEU A 216 -5.01 -4.71 37.98
CA LEU A 216 -4.53 -6.09 38.07
C LEU A 216 -3.30 -6.20 38.97
N HIS A 217 -2.33 -5.29 38.85
CA HIS A 217 -1.14 -5.25 39.71
C HIS A 217 -1.46 -5.02 41.19
N ASN A 218 -2.41 -4.14 41.48
CA ASN A 218 -2.88 -3.92 42.84
C ASN A 218 -3.54 -5.17 43.41
N LEU A 219 -4.31 -5.92 42.59
CA LEU A 219 -4.90 -7.20 43.00
C LEU A 219 -3.83 -8.27 43.27
N PHE A 220 -2.69 -8.26 42.58
CA PHE A 220 -1.55 -9.15 42.88
C PHE A 220 -0.76 -8.76 44.13
N GLY A 221 -1.01 -7.57 44.72
CA GLY A 221 -0.20 -7.05 45.82
C GLY A 221 1.21 -6.61 45.40
N THR A 222 1.45 -6.42 44.10
CA THR A 222 2.76 -6.02 43.56
C THR A 222 2.80 -4.51 43.34
N ASN A 223 3.63 -3.79 44.11
CA ASN A 223 3.94 -2.39 43.86
C ASN A 223 4.95 -2.27 42.73
N CYS A 224 4.56 -1.74 41.57
CA CYS A 224 5.53 -1.34 40.56
C CYS A 224 5.25 0.09 40.10
N HIS A 225 6.10 1.02 40.55
CA HIS A 225 6.49 2.16 39.75
C HIS A 225 6.95 1.63 38.39
N SER A 226 6.47 2.21 37.31
CA SER A 226 6.74 1.83 35.93
C SER A 226 8.24 1.66 35.66
N GLN A 227 8.79 0.46 35.91
CA GLN A 227 10.11 0.00 35.47
C GLN A 227 10.31 -1.45 35.99
N GLN A 228 10.41 -2.40 35.06
CA GLN A 228 10.80 -3.82 35.22
C GLN A 228 9.72 -4.89 35.43
N LEU A 229 8.48 -4.65 35.03
CA LEU A 229 7.91 -5.53 34.03
C LEU A 229 8.31 -4.89 32.71
N THR A 230 8.96 -5.64 31.82
CA THR A 230 9.21 -5.11 30.46
C THR A 230 7.92 -4.47 30.01
N THR A 231 7.97 -3.18 29.67
CA THR A 231 6.85 -2.43 29.08
C THR A 231 5.99 -3.41 28.31
N PRO A 232 4.67 -3.56 28.56
CA PRO A 232 3.85 -4.34 27.66
C PRO A 232 4.17 -3.76 26.30
N LYS A 233 4.91 -4.50 25.48
CA LYS A 233 5.20 -4.06 24.13
C LYS A 233 3.84 -4.24 23.51
N LEU A 234 3.09 -3.14 23.47
CA LEU A 234 2.04 -2.89 22.50
C LEU A 234 2.71 -3.05 21.13
N MET A 235 2.89 -4.31 20.75
CA MET A 235 3.32 -4.70 19.43
C MET A 235 2.06 -4.61 18.58
N VAL A 236 1.93 -3.46 17.94
CA VAL A 236 1.18 -3.34 16.69
C VAL A 236 1.96 -4.09 15.62
#